data_AF-M4X3A7-F1
#
_entry.id   AF-M4X3A7-F1
#
_cell.length_a   1.000
_cell.length_b   1.000
_cell.length_c   1.000
_cell.angle_alpha   90.00
_cell.angle_beta   90.00
_cell.angle_gamma   90.00
#
_symmetry.space_group_name_H-M   'P 1'
#
loop_
_entity.id
_entity.type
_entity.pdbx_description
1 polymer ?
#
loop_
_entity_poly.entity_id
_entity_poly.type
_entity_poly.pdbx_seq_one_letter_code
_entity_poly.pdbx_strand_id
1 'polypeptide(L)'
;MLPCLGLAALLAATSAVAADLPRTPAPEGAKVYFIEPADGATVGKTFTVKFGLKGMGVAPAGVDSPATGHHHLLIDLKEQPAMNLPLPMTDTIKHFGKGQTETQVTLPPGKHTLQLLVGDKNHVPFDPPVESQQITVNVK
;
A
#
# COMPACT_ATOMS: atom_id res chain seq x y z
N MET A 1 -10.65 13.33 66.43
CA MET A 1 -11.66 12.71 65.56
C MET A 1 -11.15 12.80 64.12
N LEU A 2 -10.72 11.67 63.55
CA LEU A 2 -10.39 11.40 62.14
C LEU A 2 -11.64 10.74 61.50
N PRO A 3 -11.88 10.64 60.16
CA PRO A 3 -11.00 10.88 58.99
C PRO A 3 -11.65 11.74 57.84
N CYS A 4 -10.89 12.44 57.00
CA CYS A 4 -10.29 12.02 55.72
C CYS A 4 -11.28 11.37 54.72
N LEU A 5 -11.65 12.09 53.65
CA LEU A 5 -12.28 11.50 52.45
C LEU A 5 -11.79 12.27 51.21
N GLY A 6 -10.70 11.78 50.61
CA GLY A 6 -10.26 12.18 49.27
C GLY A 6 -10.91 11.28 48.22
N LEU A 7 -11.64 11.87 47.28
CA LEU A 7 -12.29 11.13 46.19
C LEU A 7 -11.36 11.16 44.96
N ALA A 8 -10.60 10.07 44.76
CA ALA A 8 -9.81 9.86 43.55
C ALA A 8 -10.69 9.18 42.49
N ALA A 9 -11.03 9.90 41.42
CA ALA A 9 -11.71 9.33 40.26
C ALA A 9 -10.69 8.64 39.35
N LEU A 10 -10.77 7.31 39.26
CA LEU A 10 -9.95 6.49 38.37
C LEU A 10 -10.56 6.54 36.95
N LEU A 11 -9.93 7.25 36.01
CA LEU A 11 -10.27 7.13 34.60
C LEU A 11 -9.72 5.81 34.04
N ALA A 12 -10.60 4.84 33.80
CA ALA A 12 -10.26 3.65 33.04
C ALA A 12 -10.22 4.00 31.54
N ALA A 13 -9.02 4.02 30.95
CA ALA A 13 -8.86 4.13 29.51
C ALA A 13 -9.18 2.77 28.87
N THR A 14 -10.27 2.69 28.13
CA THR A 14 -10.59 1.52 27.30
C THR A 14 -9.82 1.61 25.99
N SER A 15 -8.85 0.71 25.80
CA SER A 15 -8.16 0.56 24.51
C SER A 15 -9.14 -0.07 23.52
N ALA A 16 -9.58 0.68 22.51
CA ALA A 16 -10.33 0.13 21.39
C ALA A 16 -9.40 -0.76 20.56
N VAL A 17 -9.58 -2.07 20.66
CA VAL A 17 -9.01 -3.04 19.71
C VAL A 17 -9.71 -2.83 18.37
N ALA A 18 -8.98 -2.30 17.39
CA ALA A 18 -9.47 -2.22 16.01
C ALA A 18 -9.71 -3.65 15.50
N ALA A 19 -10.94 -3.95 15.10
CA ALA A 19 -11.29 -5.25 14.53
C ALA A 19 -10.67 -5.39 13.13
N ASP A 20 -10.06 -6.56 12.84
CA ASP A 20 -9.62 -6.94 11.50
C ASP A 20 -10.81 -6.86 10.53
N LEU A 21 -10.69 -6.05 9.46
CA LEU A 21 -11.65 -6.13 8.36
C LEU A 21 -11.40 -7.45 7.60
N PRO A 22 -12.46 -8.20 7.24
CA PRO A 22 -12.31 -9.37 6.40
C PRO A 22 -11.65 -8.96 5.07
N ARG A 23 -10.50 -9.56 4.77
CA ARG A 23 -9.69 -9.25 3.58
C ARG A 23 -10.15 -10.08 2.39
N THR A 24 -10.07 -9.49 1.20
CA THR A 24 -10.44 -10.15 -0.05
C THR A 24 -9.39 -11.21 -0.41
N PRO A 25 -9.75 -12.49 -0.66
CA PRO A 25 -8.78 -13.52 -1.05
C PRO A 25 -8.10 -13.21 -2.39
N ALA A 26 -6.78 -13.36 -2.45
CA ALA A 26 -6.03 -13.21 -3.70
C ALA A 26 -6.35 -14.36 -4.66
N PRO A 27 -6.54 -14.08 -5.97
CA PRO A 27 -6.61 -15.14 -6.97
C PRO A 27 -5.35 -15.99 -6.98
N GLU A 28 -5.50 -17.29 -7.21
CA GLU A 28 -4.36 -18.21 -7.25
C GLU A 28 -3.35 -17.79 -8.33
N GLY A 29 -2.08 -17.71 -7.95
CA GLY A 29 -1.00 -17.32 -8.87
C GLY A 29 -0.98 -15.83 -9.26
N ALA A 30 -1.78 -14.98 -8.59
CA ALA A 30 -1.75 -13.54 -8.79
C ALA A 30 -0.35 -12.97 -8.47
N LYS A 31 0.18 -12.13 -9.36
CA LYS A 31 1.49 -11.48 -9.22
C LYS A 31 1.45 -10.08 -9.79
N VAL A 32 1.95 -9.12 -9.03
CA VAL A 32 2.24 -7.76 -9.49
C VAL A 32 3.75 -7.58 -9.61
N TYR A 33 4.20 -6.87 -10.64
CA TYR A 33 5.64 -6.72 -10.94
C TYR A 33 5.92 -5.42 -11.68
N PHE A 34 7.16 -4.96 -11.62
CA PHE A 34 7.61 -3.85 -12.45
C PHE A 34 7.94 -4.35 -13.86
N ILE A 35 7.36 -3.69 -14.86
CA ILE A 35 7.82 -3.79 -16.25
C ILE A 35 9.00 -2.84 -16.45
N GLU A 36 8.89 -1.64 -15.88
CA GLU A 36 9.91 -0.59 -15.89
C GLU A 36 9.75 0.25 -14.61
N PRO A 37 10.82 0.76 -13.99
CA PRO A 37 12.22 0.42 -14.25
C PRO A 37 12.59 -0.96 -13.71
N ALA A 38 13.72 -1.51 -14.19
CA ALA A 38 14.32 -2.70 -13.60
C ALA A 38 15.01 -2.37 -12.27
N ASP A 39 15.20 -3.38 -11.42
CA ASP A 39 16.00 -3.23 -10.20
C ASP A 39 17.44 -2.79 -10.52
N GLY A 40 17.93 -1.82 -9.74
CA GLY A 40 19.23 -1.17 -9.91
C GLY A 40 19.29 -0.11 -11.01
N ALA A 41 18.20 0.14 -11.74
CA ALA A 41 18.20 1.09 -12.85
C ALA A 41 18.63 2.49 -12.42
N THR A 42 19.38 3.17 -13.31
CA THR A 42 19.72 4.58 -13.16
C THR A 42 18.81 5.43 -14.03
N VAL A 43 18.10 6.37 -13.42
CA VAL A 43 17.03 7.15 -14.07
C VAL A 43 17.25 8.65 -13.88
N GLY A 44 16.58 9.47 -14.70
CA GLY A 44 16.50 10.91 -14.47
C GLY A 44 15.56 11.26 -13.31
N LYS A 45 15.52 12.53 -12.91
CA LYS A 45 14.62 13.02 -11.84
C LYS A 45 13.16 12.64 -12.06
N THR A 46 12.68 12.80 -13.29
CA THR A 46 11.36 12.34 -13.72
C THR A 46 11.53 11.12 -14.62
N PHE A 47 10.86 10.03 -14.27
CA PHE A 47 10.94 8.78 -15.00
C PHE A 47 9.60 8.04 -15.00
N THR A 48 9.43 7.17 -15.99
CA THR A 48 8.23 6.34 -16.11
C THR A 48 8.35 5.09 -15.25
N VAL A 49 7.27 4.73 -14.58
CA VAL A 49 7.11 3.46 -13.87
C VAL A 49 5.93 2.73 -14.50
N LYS A 50 6.14 1.50 -14.96
CA LYS A 50 5.13 0.65 -15.60
C LYS A 50 4.88 -0.59 -14.77
N PHE A 51 3.61 -0.87 -14.54
CA PHE A 51 3.11 -1.94 -13.70
C PHE A 51 2.63 -3.11 -14.55
N GLY A 52 3.02 -4.30 -14.16
CA GLY A 52 2.52 -5.56 -14.70
C GLY A 52 1.68 -6.29 -13.66
N LEU A 53 0.63 -6.96 -14.14
CA LEU A 53 -0.24 -7.79 -13.31
C LEU A 53 -0.53 -9.10 -14.04
N LYS A 54 -0.46 -10.23 -13.34
CA LYS A 54 -0.75 -11.58 -13.86
C LYS A 54 -1.69 -12.29 -12.90
N GLY A 55 -2.60 -13.11 -13.44
CA GLY A 55 -3.51 -13.94 -12.63
C GLY A 55 -4.71 -13.19 -12.03
N MET A 56 -4.83 -11.88 -12.29
CA MET A 56 -5.96 -11.05 -11.88
C MET A 56 -6.12 -9.84 -12.80
N GLY A 57 -7.29 -9.18 -12.76
CA GLY A 57 -7.60 -8.00 -13.57
C GLY A 57 -7.38 -6.68 -12.84
N VAL A 58 -7.40 -5.58 -13.61
CA VAL A 58 -7.36 -4.22 -13.08
C VAL A 58 -8.76 -3.60 -13.21
N ALA A 59 -9.29 -3.06 -12.11
CA ALA A 59 -10.56 -2.33 -12.09
C ALA A 59 -10.42 -1.03 -11.28
N PRO A 60 -11.20 0.03 -11.58
CA PRO A 60 -11.21 1.21 -10.73
C PRO A 60 -11.61 0.90 -9.29
N ALA A 61 -11.07 1.66 -8.34
CA ALA A 61 -11.51 1.63 -6.95
C ALA A 61 -13.02 1.89 -6.85
N GLY A 62 -13.68 1.23 -5.90
CA GLY A 62 -15.14 1.24 -5.72
C GLY A 62 -15.91 0.32 -6.68
N VAL A 63 -15.30 -0.19 -7.75
CA VAL A 63 -15.94 -1.15 -8.65
C VAL A 63 -15.80 -2.56 -8.09
N ASP A 64 -16.93 -3.20 -7.83
CA ASP A 64 -16.99 -4.58 -7.36
C ASP A 64 -16.97 -5.55 -8.53
N SER A 65 -15.78 -5.96 -8.96
CA SER A 65 -15.61 -6.93 -10.04
C SER A 65 -14.77 -8.12 -9.55
N PRO A 66 -15.18 -9.38 -9.84
CA PRO A 66 -14.47 -10.57 -9.39
C PRO A 66 -13.00 -10.59 -9.84
N ALA A 67 -12.10 -11.02 -8.94
CA ALA A 67 -10.67 -11.17 -9.22
C ALA A 67 -10.01 -9.92 -9.84
N THR A 68 -10.43 -8.72 -9.40
CA THR A 68 -9.85 -7.46 -9.83
C THR A 68 -9.44 -6.57 -8.65
N GLY A 69 -8.43 -5.74 -8.87
CA GLY A 69 -8.01 -4.71 -7.94
C GLY A 69 -7.35 -3.55 -8.67
N HIS A 70 -6.58 -2.74 -7.97
CA HIS A 70 -5.80 -1.66 -8.58
C HIS A 70 -4.44 -1.47 -7.92
N HIS A 71 -3.54 -0.83 -8.66
CA HIS A 71 -2.15 -0.67 -8.25
C HIS A 71 -1.99 0.43 -7.19
N HIS A 72 -1.00 0.22 -6.34
CA HIS A 72 -0.36 1.23 -5.50
C HIS A 72 1.14 1.15 -5.71
N LEU A 73 1.81 2.30 -5.64
CA LEU A 73 3.27 2.40 -5.67
C LEU A 73 3.75 2.94 -4.33
N LEU A 74 4.50 2.12 -3.62
CA LEU A 74 5.14 2.43 -2.36
C LEU A 74 6.55 2.93 -2.66
N ILE A 75 6.90 4.11 -2.15
CA ILE A 75 8.16 4.80 -2.38
C ILE A 75 8.85 5.01 -1.04
N ASP A 76 10.08 4.50 -0.90
CA ASP A 76 10.93 4.64 0.30
C ASP A 76 10.25 4.24 1.61
N LEU A 77 9.31 3.30 1.55
CA LEU A 77 8.58 2.83 2.71
C LEU A 77 9.43 1.82 3.50
N LYS A 78 9.77 2.16 4.75
CA LYS A 78 10.59 1.31 5.63
C LYS A 78 9.80 0.17 6.27
N GLU A 79 8.53 0.43 6.55
CA GLU A 79 7.62 -0.51 7.20
C GLU A 79 6.42 -0.71 6.27
N GLN A 80 5.95 -1.96 6.15
CA GLN A 80 4.76 -2.25 5.37
C GLN A 80 3.52 -1.58 6.00
N PRO A 81 2.55 -1.12 5.19
CA PRO A 81 1.29 -0.62 5.72
C PRO A 81 0.49 -1.77 6.35
N ALA A 82 -0.53 -1.41 7.12
CA ALA A 82 -1.48 -2.39 7.65
C ALA A 82 -2.22 -3.09 6.49
N MET A 83 -2.14 -4.42 6.43
CA MET A 83 -2.69 -5.21 5.32
C MET A 83 -4.21 -5.43 5.42
N ASN A 84 -4.79 -5.14 6.59
CA ASN A 84 -6.19 -5.31 6.96
C ASN A 84 -6.99 -3.99 6.96
N LEU A 85 -6.37 -2.88 6.53
CA LEU A 85 -6.99 -1.57 6.47
C LEU A 85 -6.81 -0.97 5.07
N PRO A 86 -7.67 -0.02 4.66
CA PRO A 86 -7.42 0.77 3.47
C PRO A 86 -6.05 1.43 3.54
N LEU A 87 -5.29 1.37 2.44
CA LEU A 87 -3.99 2.02 2.37
C LEU A 87 -4.12 3.52 2.65
N PRO A 88 -3.28 4.09 3.52
CA PRO A 88 -3.36 5.50 3.85
C PRO A 88 -2.88 6.33 2.66
N MET A 89 -3.55 7.45 2.41
CA MET A 89 -3.10 8.42 1.42
C MET A 89 -1.93 9.24 2.00
N THR A 90 -0.72 8.94 1.54
CA THR A 90 0.53 9.63 1.93
C THR A 90 1.33 9.99 0.70
N ASP A 91 2.38 10.81 0.87
CA ASP A 91 3.31 11.13 -0.22
C ASP A 91 4.13 9.92 -0.70
N THR A 92 4.27 8.90 0.14
CA THR A 92 5.02 7.67 -0.11
C THR A 92 4.16 6.52 -0.65
N ILE A 93 2.82 6.65 -0.62
CA ILE A 93 1.90 5.64 -1.15
C ILE A 93 1.04 6.30 -2.23
N LYS A 94 1.45 6.09 -3.48
CA LYS A 94 0.71 6.61 -4.65
C LYS A 94 -0.38 5.63 -5.05
N HIS A 95 -1.57 6.18 -5.33
CA HIS A 95 -2.78 5.42 -5.62
C HIS A 95 -3.13 5.46 -7.11
N PHE A 96 -3.46 4.31 -7.68
CA PHE A 96 -3.85 4.17 -9.09
C PHE A 96 -5.24 3.54 -9.22
N GLY A 97 -6.18 4.03 -8.41
CA GLY A 97 -7.57 3.59 -8.35
C GLY A 97 -8.43 3.90 -9.57
N LYS A 98 -7.88 4.43 -10.68
CA LYS A 98 -8.59 4.54 -11.97
C LYS A 98 -8.19 3.43 -12.95
N GLY A 99 -7.44 2.45 -12.47
CA GLY A 99 -6.93 1.35 -13.28
C GLY A 99 -5.69 1.71 -14.10
N GLN A 100 -4.90 2.68 -13.63
CA GLN A 100 -3.66 3.02 -14.32
C GLN A 100 -2.65 1.88 -14.20
N THR A 101 -1.91 1.66 -15.29
CA THR A 101 -0.84 0.66 -15.41
C THR A 101 0.53 1.31 -15.57
N GLU A 102 0.60 2.63 -15.60
CA GLU A 102 1.85 3.38 -15.61
C GLU A 102 1.68 4.77 -15.00
N THR A 103 2.80 5.39 -14.65
CA THR A 103 2.84 6.77 -14.17
C THR A 103 4.22 7.40 -14.42
N GLN A 104 4.28 8.73 -14.34
CA GLN A 104 5.55 9.43 -14.18
C GLN A 104 5.77 9.74 -12.69
N VAL A 105 6.96 9.44 -12.20
CA VAL A 105 7.40 9.77 -10.84
C VAL A 105 8.53 10.76 -10.93
N THR A 106 8.47 11.82 -10.11
CA THR A 106 9.60 12.72 -9.88
C THR A 106 10.16 12.48 -8.48
N LEU A 107 11.45 12.18 -8.38
CA LEU A 107 12.16 11.96 -7.12
C LEU A 107 13.42 12.85 -7.04
N PRO A 108 13.89 13.20 -5.84
CA PRO A 108 15.18 13.86 -5.67
C PRO A 108 16.33 12.94 -6.12
N PRO A 109 17.52 13.47 -6.44
CA PRO A 109 18.70 12.65 -6.70
C PRO A 109 19.06 11.78 -5.50
N GLY A 110 19.40 10.51 -5.74
CA GLY A 110 19.72 9.55 -4.69
C GLY A 110 19.22 8.13 -4.98
N LYS A 111 19.43 7.26 -3.99
CA LYS A 111 18.93 5.88 -4.01
C LYS A 111 17.52 5.85 -3.42
N HIS A 112 16.58 5.26 -4.16
CA HIS A 112 15.19 5.10 -3.75
C HIS A 112 14.74 3.65 -3.87
N THR A 113 13.80 3.22 -3.03
CA THR A 113 13.14 1.92 -3.13
C THR A 113 11.72 2.06 -3.62
N LEU A 114 11.31 1.20 -4.55
CA LEU A 114 9.96 1.13 -5.09
C LEU A 114 9.37 -0.27 -4.87
N GLN A 115 8.09 -0.35 -4.53
CA GLN A 115 7.35 -1.60 -4.46
C GLN A 115 5.91 -1.39 -4.94
N LEU A 116 5.35 -2.39 -5.63
CA LEU A 116 3.94 -2.40 -6.00
C LEU A 116 3.12 -3.23 -5.01
N LEU A 117 1.91 -2.77 -4.72
CA LEU A 117 0.93 -3.47 -3.89
C LEU A 117 -0.44 -3.33 -4.53
N VAL A 118 -1.20 -4.42 -4.62
CA VAL A 118 -2.57 -4.39 -5.16
C VAL A 118 -3.57 -4.30 -4.02
N GLY A 119 -4.45 -3.30 -4.10
CA GLY A 119 -5.61 -3.18 -3.23
C GLY A 119 -6.89 -3.61 -3.95
N ASP A 120 -7.87 -4.08 -3.17
CA ASP A 120 -9.21 -4.37 -3.65
C ASP A 120 -10.02 -3.08 -3.93
N LYS A 121 -11.33 -3.20 -4.16
CA LYS A 121 -12.20 -2.03 -4.42
C LYS A 121 -12.16 -0.96 -3.32
N ASN A 122 -11.79 -1.31 -2.09
CA ASN A 122 -11.73 -0.43 -0.93
C ASN A 122 -10.29 0.00 -0.58
N HIS A 123 -9.32 -0.26 -1.46
CA HIS A 123 -7.88 -0.05 -1.21
C HIS A 123 -7.31 -0.93 -0.09
N VAL A 124 -8.00 -2.03 0.27
CA VAL A 124 -7.49 -2.99 1.26
C VAL A 124 -6.63 -4.03 0.53
N PRO A 125 -5.40 -4.32 0.99
CA PRO A 125 -4.58 -5.38 0.40
C PRO A 125 -5.26 -6.75 0.44
N PHE A 126 -5.17 -7.50 -0.67
CA PHE A 126 -5.64 -8.88 -0.78
C PHE A 126 -4.95 -9.83 0.21
N ASP A 127 -5.54 -11.00 0.48
CA ASP A 127 -4.98 -12.04 1.35
C ASP A 127 -4.70 -13.37 0.62
N PRO A 128 -3.44 -13.85 0.54
CA PRO A 128 -2.21 -13.14 0.90
C PRO A 128 -2.00 -11.87 0.05
N PRO A 129 -1.16 -10.92 0.49
CA PRO A 129 -0.86 -9.71 -0.29
C PRO A 129 -0.38 -10.04 -1.71
N VAL A 130 -0.93 -9.33 -2.70
CA VAL A 130 -0.40 -9.34 -4.07
C VAL A 130 0.55 -8.15 -4.19
N GLU A 131 1.82 -8.39 -3.91
CA GLU A 131 2.89 -7.40 -3.89
C GLU A 131 4.07 -7.81 -4.78
N SER A 132 4.83 -6.82 -5.26
CA SER A 132 6.03 -7.07 -6.04
C SER A 132 7.23 -7.30 -5.11
N GLN A 133 8.31 -7.83 -5.69
CA GLN A 133 9.64 -7.61 -5.11
C GLN A 133 9.89 -6.11 -5.00
N GLN A 134 10.57 -5.69 -3.94
CA GLN A 134 11.07 -4.34 -3.84
C GLN A 134 12.24 -4.16 -4.80
N ILE A 135 12.26 -3.05 -5.54
CA ILE A 135 13.37 -2.68 -6.42
C ILE A 135 14.04 -1.42 -5.91
N THR A 136 15.31 -1.24 -6.25
CA THR A 136 16.08 -0.03 -6.07
C THR A 136 16.19 0.74 -7.39
N VAL A 137 16.06 2.06 -7.35
CA VAL A 137 16.41 2.96 -8.46
C VAL A 137 17.41 4.02 -8.00
N ASN A 138 18.30 4.42 -8.90
CA ASN A 138 19.31 5.45 -8.67
C ASN A 138 18.98 6.69 -9.51
N VAL A 139 18.50 7.75 -8.86
CA VAL A 139 18.07 9.00 -9.51
C VAL A 139 19.26 9.95 -9.62
N LYS A 140 19.49 10.48 -10.84
CA LYS A 140 20.53 11.48 -11.14
C LYS A 140 20.06 12.92 -10.97
#